data_AF-A0A1Y2T797-F1
#
_entry.id   AF-A0A1Y2T797-F1
#
_cell.length_a   1.000
_cell.length_b   1.000
_cell.length_c   1.000
_cell.angle_alpha   90.00
_cell.angle_beta   90.00
_cell.angle_gamma   90.00
#
_symmetry.space_group_name_H-M   'P 1'
#
loop_
_entity.id
_entity.type
_entity.pdbx_description
1 polymer ?
#
loop_
_entity_poly.entity_id
_entity_poly.type
_entity_poly.pdbx_seq_one_letter_code
_entity_poly.pdbx_strand_id
1 'polypeptide(L)'
;MFNINLHIDDLDTLNFIAKILGIGYVTIPDAAHLKKKVCSYRINKQSELFKLIQILKASPLNGVKQFDFEDFTKAYNLYFNRSNITVTDDLIDEVLKIKIGMNKQRTNFNRPMEINITDY
;
A
#
# COMPACT_ATOMS: atom_id res chain seq x y z
N MET A 1 -3.77 3.00 -4.62
CA MET A 1 -3.36 1.69 -5.19
C MET A 1 -2.31 1.08 -4.28
N PHE A 2 -2.43 -0.20 -3.98
CA PHE A 2 -1.37 -1.02 -3.38
C PHE A 2 -0.83 -2.00 -4.43
N ASN A 3 0.49 -2.23 -4.44
CA ASN A 3 1.09 -3.20 -5.36
C ASN A 3 2.27 -3.96 -4.75
N ILE A 4 2.41 -5.22 -5.19
CA ILE A 4 3.60 -6.04 -5.01
C ILE A 4 4.08 -6.41 -6.41
N ASN A 5 5.37 -6.17 -6.71
CA ASN A 5 5.97 -6.54 -7.98
C ASN A 5 7.06 -7.58 -7.72
N LEU A 6 7.03 -8.69 -8.46
CA LEU A 6 8.03 -9.75 -8.41
C LEU A 6 8.50 -10.11 -9.82
N HIS A 7 9.52 -10.96 -9.91
CA HIS A 7 9.92 -11.55 -11.18
C HIS A 7 8.82 -12.52 -11.67
N ILE A 8 8.73 -12.74 -12.98
CA ILE A 8 7.68 -13.60 -13.56
C ILE A 8 7.73 -15.04 -13.04
N ASP A 9 8.90 -15.52 -12.65
CA ASP A 9 9.08 -16.87 -12.08
C ASP A 9 8.34 -17.02 -10.74
N ASP A 10 8.08 -15.92 -10.03
CA ASP A 10 7.33 -15.89 -8.77
C ASP A 10 5.83 -15.59 -8.97
N LEU A 11 5.31 -15.77 -10.19
CA LEU A 11 3.90 -15.55 -10.49
C LEU A 11 2.97 -16.34 -9.55
N ASP A 12 3.33 -17.59 -9.24
CA ASP A 12 2.55 -18.45 -8.35
C ASP A 12 2.50 -17.91 -6.92
N THR A 13 3.57 -17.27 -6.46
CA THR A 13 3.59 -16.56 -5.17
C THR A 13 2.54 -15.44 -5.15
N LEU A 14 2.44 -14.65 -6.22
CA LEU A 14 1.44 -13.58 -6.30
C LEU A 14 0.01 -14.13 -6.41
N ASN A 15 -0.19 -15.22 -7.16
CA ASN A 15 -1.49 -15.90 -7.25
C ASN A 15 -1.91 -16.46 -5.90
N PHE A 16 -0.98 -17.05 -5.15
CA PHE A 16 -1.21 -17.55 -3.80
C PHE A 16 -1.59 -16.42 -2.83
N ILE A 17 -0.89 -15.29 -2.86
CA ILE A 17 -1.23 -14.10 -2.07
C ILE A 17 -2.64 -13.61 -2.41
N ALA A 18 -2.97 -13.46 -3.70
CA ALA A 18 -4.30 -13.01 -4.11
C ALA A 18 -5.40 -13.96 -3.62
N LYS A 19 -5.15 -15.28 -3.69
CA LYS A 19 -6.06 -16.31 -3.21
C LYS A 19 -6.27 -16.26 -1.70
N ILE A 20 -5.20 -16.12 -0.91
CA ILE A 20 -5.28 -16.06 0.56
C ILE A 20 -6.00 -14.79 1.02
N LEU A 21 -5.64 -13.64 0.43
CA LEU A 21 -6.22 -12.37 0.85
C LEU A 21 -7.66 -12.20 0.34
N GLY A 22 -8.06 -12.93 -0.71
CA GLY A 22 -9.40 -12.89 -1.29
C GLY A 22 -9.77 -11.53 -1.87
N ILE A 23 -8.77 -10.69 -2.16
CA ILE A 23 -8.89 -9.34 -2.70
C ILE A 23 -7.78 -9.11 -3.73
N GLY A 24 -7.90 -8.03 -4.52
CA GLY A 24 -6.89 -7.71 -5.54
C GLY A 24 -6.88 -8.67 -6.71
N TYR A 25 -5.90 -8.47 -7.59
CA TYR A 25 -5.72 -9.27 -8.79
C TYR A 25 -4.25 -9.26 -9.23
N VAL A 26 -3.85 -10.32 -9.93
CA VAL A 26 -2.51 -10.45 -10.51
C VAL A 26 -2.55 -10.03 -11.97
N THR A 27 -1.57 -9.25 -12.39
CA THR A 27 -1.35 -8.83 -13.76
C THR A 27 0.06 -9.15 -14.18
N ILE A 28 0.21 -9.67 -15.39
CA ILE A 28 1.49 -9.67 -16.10
C ILE A 28 1.41 -8.47 -17.03
N PRO A 29 2.29 -7.45 -16.91
CA PRO A 29 2.28 -6.32 -17.81
C PRO A 29 2.47 -6.84 -19.23
N ASP A 30 1.42 -6.74 -20.04
CA ASP A 30 1.48 -7.14 -21.44
C ASP A 30 2.21 -6.06 -22.22
N ALA A 31 3.53 -6.16 -22.19
CA ALA A 31 4.40 -5.32 -22.95
C ALA A 31 5.23 -6.22 -23.83
N ALA A 32 4.61 -6.72 -24.90
CA ALA A 32 5.29 -7.43 -25.99
C ALA A 32 6.57 -6.72 -26.49
N HIS A 33 6.74 -5.42 -26.18
CA HIS A 33 7.92 -4.62 -26.49
C HIS A 33 8.89 -4.37 -25.32
N LEU A 34 8.48 -4.60 -24.07
CA LEU A 34 9.35 -4.47 -22.90
C LEU A 34 9.70 -5.88 -22.43
N LYS A 35 10.97 -6.29 -22.59
CA LYS A 35 11.53 -7.56 -22.06
C LYS A 35 11.50 -7.66 -20.53
N LYS A 36 10.52 -7.07 -19.85
CA LYS A 36 10.37 -7.06 -18.40
C LYS A 36 9.67 -8.35 -17.98
N LYS A 37 10.46 -9.26 -17.42
CA LYS A 37 9.99 -10.45 -16.73
C LYS A 37 9.44 -10.10 -15.35
N VAL A 38 8.34 -9.37 -15.30
CA VAL A 38 7.73 -8.90 -14.03
C VAL A 38 6.27 -9.32 -13.99
N CYS A 39 5.81 -9.74 -12.82
CA CYS A 39 4.40 -9.87 -12.49
C CYS A 39 4.05 -8.92 -11.33
N SER A 40 2.79 -8.49 -11.27
CA SER A 40 2.31 -7.54 -10.27
C SER A 40 1.01 -8.02 -9.63
N TYR A 41 0.94 -8.03 -8.32
CA TYR A 41 -0.31 -8.11 -7.56
C TYR A 41 -0.77 -6.69 -7.24
N ARG A 42 -2.04 -6.37 -7.48
CA ARG A 42 -2.59 -5.02 -7.36
C ARG A 42 -3.91 -5.00 -6.63
N ILE A 43 -4.11 -3.97 -5.81
CA ILE A 43 -5.38 -3.64 -5.18
C ILE A 43 -5.72 -2.18 -5.49
N ASN A 44 -6.85 -1.98 -6.17
CA ASN A 44 -7.30 -0.67 -6.64
C ASN A 44 -8.69 -0.29 -6.14
N LYS A 45 -9.56 -1.27 -5.89
CA LYS A 45 -10.92 -1.00 -5.42
C LYS A 45 -10.90 -0.46 -4.00
N GLN A 46 -11.68 0.58 -3.73
CA GLN A 46 -11.77 1.22 -2.41
C GLN A 46 -12.11 0.23 -1.29
N SER A 47 -13.08 -0.65 -1.51
CA SER A 47 -13.53 -1.64 -0.53
C SER A 47 -12.45 -2.69 -0.23
N GLU A 48 -11.67 -3.08 -1.23
CA GLU A 48 -10.55 -4.01 -1.08
C GLU A 48 -9.35 -3.34 -0.39
N LEU A 49 -9.09 -2.05 -0.68
CA LEU A 49 -8.08 -1.27 0.05
C LEU A 49 -8.42 -1.13 1.54
N PHE A 50 -9.70 -0.96 1.87
CA PHE A 50 -10.13 -0.96 3.27
C PHE A 50 -9.79 -2.30 3.96
N LYS A 51 -10.11 -3.43 3.31
CA LYS A 51 -9.77 -4.77 3.82
C LYS A 51 -8.26 -4.93 4.01
N LEU A 52 -7.45 -4.49 3.04
CA LEU A 52 -5.99 -4.49 3.15
C LEU A 52 -5.52 -3.71 4.39
N ILE A 53 -6.08 -2.52 4.63
CA ILE A 53 -5.74 -1.70 5.80
C ILE A 53 -6.05 -2.46 7.09
N GLN A 54 -7.18 -3.15 7.19
CA GLN A 54 -7.51 -3.94 8.38
C GLN A 54 -6.53 -5.10 8.60
N ILE A 55 -6.14 -5.81 7.53
CA ILE A 55 -5.17 -6.90 7.59
C ILE A 55 -3.81 -6.40 8.08
N LEU A 56 -3.30 -5.30 7.51
CA LEU A 56 -1.99 -4.75 7.86
C LEU A 56 -1.98 -4.03 9.21
N LYS A 57 -3.14 -3.60 9.73
CA LYS A 57 -3.27 -3.15 11.13
C LYS A 57 -3.18 -4.31 12.12
N ALA A 58 -3.78 -5.45 11.80
CA ALA A 58 -3.71 -6.66 12.62
C ALA A 58 -2.33 -7.33 12.57
N SER A 59 -1.55 -7.06 11.53
CA SER A 59 -0.18 -7.56 11.37
C SER A 59 0.75 -6.42 10.92
N PRO A 60 1.21 -5.57 11.87
CA PRO A 60 2.03 -4.41 11.56
C PRO A 60 3.26 -4.75 10.75
N LEU A 61 3.62 -3.87 9.81
CA LEU A 61 4.83 -4.03 9.03
C LEU A 61 6.05 -3.72 9.90
N ASN A 62 7.16 -4.41 9.63
CA ASN A 62 8.43 -4.11 10.27
C ASN A 62 9.18 -3.01 9.52
N GLY A 63 9.87 -2.15 10.27
CA GLY A 63 10.75 -1.11 9.73
C GLY A 63 10.01 0.07 9.09
N VAL A 64 10.72 0.79 8.20
CA VAL A 64 10.26 2.09 7.67
C VAL A 64 8.99 2.02 6.82
N LYS A 65 8.65 0.85 6.26
CA LYS A 65 7.41 0.65 5.50
C LYS A 65 6.15 0.81 6.37
N GLN A 66 6.28 0.64 7.68
CA GLN A 66 5.19 0.91 8.61
C GLN A 66 4.72 2.36 8.53
N PHE A 67 5.66 3.31 8.44
CA PHE A 67 5.31 4.72 8.33
C PHE A 67 4.62 5.03 6.99
N ASP A 68 5.05 4.39 5.90
CA ASP A 68 4.37 4.51 4.60
C ASP A 68 2.97 3.92 4.64
N PHE A 69 2.78 2.84 5.39
CA PHE A 69 1.45 2.26 5.61
C PHE A 69 0.55 3.16 6.47
N GLU A 70 1.09 3.81 7.50
CA GLU A 70 0.35 4.77 8.32
C GLU A 70 -0.10 5.97 7.50
N ASP A 71 0.80 6.56 6.71
CA ASP A 71 0.49 7.70 5.85
C ASP A 71 -0.48 7.31 4.71
N PHE A 72 -0.32 6.11 4.15
CA PHE A 72 -1.31 5.53 3.24
C PHE A 72 -2.70 5.42 3.89
N THR A 73 -2.78 4.96 5.14
CA THR A 73 -4.02 4.83 5.90
C THR A 73 -4.64 6.20 6.21
N LYS A 74 -3.83 7.20 6.56
CA LYS A 74 -4.28 8.59 6.77
C LYS A 74 -4.86 9.16 5.48
N ALA A 75 -4.16 9.05 4.36
CA ALA A 75 -4.64 9.52 3.06
C ALA A 75 -5.93 8.80 2.63
N TYR A 76 -6.03 7.49 2.88
CA TYR A 76 -7.26 6.73 2.63
C TYR A 76 -8.44 7.28 3.42
N ASN A 77 -8.28 7.50 4.73
CA ASN A 77 -9.37 8.00 5.58
C ASN A 77 -9.76 9.44 5.22
N LEU A 78 -8.77 10.30 4.97
CA LEU A 78 -8.99 11.68 4.58
C LEU A 78 -9.82 11.78 3.29
N TYR A 79 -9.51 10.91 2.32
CA TYR A 79 -10.24 10.90 1.06
C TYR A 79 -11.56 10.13 1.14
N PHE A 80 -11.61 8.92 1.68
CA PHE A 80 -12.79 8.06 1.57
C PHE A 80 -13.73 8.07 2.78
N ASN A 81 -13.27 8.54 3.95
CA ASN A 81 -14.03 8.55 5.19
C ASN A 81 -14.37 9.97 5.66
N ARG A 82 -14.59 10.87 4.70
CA ARG A 82 -14.98 12.26 4.94
C ARG A 82 -16.50 12.42 4.83
N SER A 83 -17.07 13.29 5.64
CA SER A 83 -18.51 13.57 5.63
C SER A 83 -18.97 14.28 4.35
N ASN A 84 -18.09 15.10 3.76
CA ASN A 84 -18.38 15.83 2.52
C ASN A 84 -17.83 15.06 1.31
N ILE A 85 -18.70 14.65 0.39
CA ILE A 85 -18.29 13.92 -0.82
C ILE A 85 -17.60 14.81 -1.87
N THR A 86 -17.75 16.13 -1.79
CA THR A 86 -17.09 17.06 -2.72
C THR A 86 -15.59 17.02 -2.55
N VAL A 87 -14.88 16.90 -3.67
CA VAL A 87 -13.41 17.03 -3.70
C VAL A 87 -13.09 18.52 -3.82
N THR A 88 -12.42 19.08 -2.82
CA THR A 88 -11.96 20.47 -2.80
C THR A 88 -10.45 20.54 -3.06
N ASP A 89 -9.96 21.71 -3.45
CA ASP A 89 -8.52 21.94 -3.63
C ASP A 89 -7.76 21.73 -2.31
N ASP A 90 -8.30 22.20 -1.19
CA ASP A 90 -7.72 21.98 0.15
C ASP A 90 -7.52 20.48 0.45
N LEU A 91 -8.52 19.66 0.13
CA LEU A 91 -8.44 18.20 0.31
C LEU A 91 -7.34 17.59 -0.57
N ILE A 92 -7.25 18.03 -1.82
CA ILE A 92 -6.20 17.58 -2.74
C ILE A 92 -4.83 17.95 -2.18
N ASP A 93 -4.66 19.18 -1.70
CA ASP A 93 -3.42 19.68 -1.12
C ASP A 93 -3.01 18.91 0.13
N GLU A 94 -3.96 18.56 1.01
CA GLU A 94 -3.69 17.73 2.18
C GLU A 94 -3.23 16.32 1.80
N VAL A 95 -3.90 15.67 0.84
CA VAL A 95 -3.48 14.36 0.34
C VAL A 95 -2.11 14.43 -0.33
N LEU A 96 -1.82 15.50 -1.07
CA LEU A 96 -0.52 15.72 -1.70
C LEU A 96 0.59 15.93 -0.66
N LYS A 97 0.34 16.70 0.41
CA LYS A 97 1.27 16.87 1.53
C LYS A 97 1.64 15.53 2.16
N ILE A 98 0.66 14.65 2.39
CA ILE A 98 0.92 13.29 2.89
C ILE A 98 1.79 12.52 1.89
N LYS A 99 1.42 12.53 0.60
CA LYS A 99 2.14 11.79 -0.46
C LYS A 99 3.61 12.17 -0.56
N ILE A 100 3.94 13.47 -0.43
CA ILE A 100 5.32 13.97 -0.51
C ILE A 100 6.20 13.39 0.62
N GLY A 101 5.61 13.03 1.77
CA GLY A 101 6.34 12.42 2.89
C GLY A 101 6.55 10.91 2.79
N MET A 102 6.09 10.24 1.72
CA MET A 102 6.07 8.78 1.62
C MET A 102 7.24 8.19 0.82
N ASN A 103 7.53 6.92 1.07
CA ASN A 103 8.48 6.09 0.33
C ASN A 103 9.86 6.76 0.22
N LYS A 104 10.37 6.93 -1.01
CA LYS A 104 11.71 7.48 -1.29
C LYS A 104 11.87 8.96 -0.91
N GLN A 105 10.76 9.68 -0.69
CA GLN A 105 10.79 11.09 -0.33
C GLN A 105 10.74 11.31 1.20
N ARG A 106 10.59 10.24 1.99
CA ARG A 106 10.57 10.31 3.45
C ARG A 106 11.93 10.73 3.99
N THR A 107 11.94 11.82 4.76
CA THR A 107 13.13 12.32 5.47
C THR A 107 13.01 12.20 6.99
N ASN A 108 11.80 11.99 7.51
CA ASN A 108 11.53 11.83 8.94
C ASN A 108 11.23 10.35 9.27
N PHE A 109 12.05 9.78 10.15
CA PHE A 109 11.95 8.39 10.63
C PHE A 109 11.74 8.29 12.15
N ASN A 110 11.41 9.42 12.80
CA ASN A 110 11.22 9.46 14.24
C ASN A 110 9.95 8.69 14.62
N ARG A 111 10.14 7.55 15.29
CA ARG A 111 9.05 6.79 15.92
C ARG A 111 8.85 7.34 17.33
N PRO A 112 7.61 7.50 17.82
CA PRO A 112 7.38 7.77 19.25
C PRO A 112 7.76 6.60 20.21
N MET A 113 8.33 5.48 19.71
CA MET A 113 8.64 4.20 20.41
C MET A 113 7.38 3.51 21.02
N GLU A 114 7.23 2.18 21.06
CA GLU A 114 8.15 1.09 21.46
C GLU A 114 8.58 0.15 20.33
N ILE A 115 9.81 -0.39 20.46
CA ILE A 115 10.31 -1.52 19.67
C ILE A 115 10.13 -2.76 20.54
N ASN A 116 9.18 -3.63 20.19
CA ASN A 116 9.12 -4.98 20.76
C ASN A 116 10.27 -5.77 20.15
N ILE A 117 11.38 -5.87 20.88
CA ILE A 117 12.42 -6.84 20.59
C ILE A 117 11.85 -8.19 21.02
N THR A 118 11.57 -9.07 20.06
CA THR A 118 11.28 -10.47 20.38
C THR A 118 12.60 -11.15 20.74
N ASP A 119 12.67 -11.75 21.92
CA ASP A 119 13.79 -12.59 22.31
C ASP A 119 13.96 -13.75 21.30
N TYR A 120 15.19 -13.97 20.83
CA TYR A 120 15.57 -15.13 20.01
C TYR A 120 15.88 -16.34 20.89
#